data_AF-A0A2T0W799-F1
#
_entry.id   AF-A0A2T0W799-F1
#
_cell.length_a   1.000
_cell.length_b   1.000
_cell.length_c   1.000
_cell.angle_alpha   90.00
_cell.angle_beta   90.00
_cell.angle_gamma   90.00
#
_symmetry.space_group_name_H-M   'P 1'
#
loop_
_entity.id
_entity.type
_entity.pdbx_description
1 polymer ?
#
loop_
_entity_poly.entity_id
_entity_poly.type
_entity_poly.pdbx_seq_one_letter_code
_entity_poly.pdbx_strand_id
1 'polypeptide(L)'
;MYNEKEVREMLKFSELTERERCRLYKMVMELPTFIIGFSLSLFDFNYILIMTMVTGIVVIELIIFGLMDVKYNYSLGEFAKDMLYLFSMNFFVTMLATPGFLYILNQLTPALYTFTNVIRLTVSFKLLYLAWYTYVMLMVKMRKKPELKWKWDVTGLMAFHTKRVAVK
;
A
#
# COMPACT_ATOMS: atom_id res chain seq x y z
N MET A 1 4.07 31.12 35.23
CA MET A 1 2.85 30.40 35.66
C MET A 1 2.42 29.57 34.46
N TYR A 2 2.33 28.25 34.63
CA TYR A 2 2.31 27.24 33.58
C TYR A 2 1.24 27.53 32.51
N ASN A 3 1.65 27.62 31.23
CA ASN A 3 0.79 28.03 30.13
C ASN A 3 0.06 26.80 29.57
N GLU A 4 -1.24 26.66 29.91
CA GLU A 4 -2.13 25.57 29.44
C GLU A 4 -2.20 25.44 27.90
N LYS A 5 -1.67 26.41 27.14
CA LYS A 5 -1.52 26.36 25.67
C LYS A 5 -0.48 25.37 25.16
N GLU A 6 0.36 24.80 26.02
CA GLU A 6 1.39 23.82 25.60
C GLU A 6 0.91 22.37 25.64
N VAL A 7 -0.29 22.09 26.17
CA VAL A 7 -1.04 20.87 25.85
C VAL A 7 -1.64 21.05 24.47
N ARG A 8 -0.71 21.13 23.52
CA ARG A 8 -0.82 20.94 22.09
C ARG A 8 -2.03 20.05 21.83
N GLU A 9 -3.16 20.70 21.54
CA GLU A 9 -4.36 20.06 21.04
C GLU A 9 -3.88 19.10 19.96
N MET A 10 -3.95 17.80 20.24
CA MET A 10 -3.97 16.84 19.15
C MET A 10 -5.22 17.20 18.38
N LEU A 11 -5.07 18.02 17.33
CA LEU A 11 -6.11 18.30 16.35
C LEU A 11 -6.82 16.99 16.10
N LYS A 12 -8.13 16.97 16.36
CA LYS A 12 -8.90 15.73 16.20
C LYS A 12 -8.70 15.27 14.75
N PHE A 13 -8.67 13.95 14.52
CA PHE A 13 -8.49 13.42 13.17
C PHE A 13 -9.48 14.04 12.16
N SER A 14 -10.66 14.46 12.63
CA SER A 14 -11.69 15.20 11.90
C SER A 14 -11.31 16.60 11.41
N GLU A 15 -10.30 17.25 12.01
CA GLU A 15 -9.90 18.64 11.72
C GLU A 15 -8.68 18.71 10.78
N LEU A 16 -7.97 17.60 10.60
CA LEU A 16 -6.82 17.50 9.70
C LEU A 16 -7.26 17.46 8.23
N THR A 17 -6.48 18.11 7.35
CA THR A 17 -6.66 17.96 5.91
C THR A 17 -6.40 16.52 5.49
N GLU A 18 -7.02 16.06 4.41
CA GLU A 18 -6.90 14.67 3.94
C GLU A 18 -5.42 14.24 3.73
N ARG A 19 -4.60 15.17 3.25
CA ARG A 19 -3.17 14.96 3.06
C ARG A 19 -2.44 14.75 4.40
N GLU A 20 -2.84 15.48 5.42
CA GLU A 20 -2.29 15.35 6.78
C GLU A 20 -2.79 14.08 7.45
N ARG A 21 -4.06 13.70 7.26
CA ARG A 21 -4.61 12.41 7.72
C ARG A 21 -3.87 11.23 7.11
N CYS A 22 -3.67 11.25 5.79
CA CYS A 22 -2.88 10.24 5.08
C CYS A 22 -1.45 10.21 5.62
N ARG A 23 -0.76 11.35 5.73
CA ARG A 23 0.60 11.41 6.26
C ARG A 23 0.71 10.88 7.69
N LEU A 24 -0.23 11.25 8.57
CA LEU A 24 -0.25 10.81 9.96
C LEU A 24 -0.52 9.30 10.04
N TYR A 25 -1.48 8.79 9.27
CA TYR A 25 -1.76 7.36 9.17
C TYR A 25 -0.54 6.57 8.70
N LYS A 26 0.13 7.03 7.63
CA LYS A 26 1.34 6.37 7.10
C LYS A 26 2.47 6.34 8.13
N MET A 27 2.62 7.41 8.90
CA MET A 27 3.66 7.51 9.93
C MET A 27 3.35 6.64 11.16
N VAL A 28 2.08 6.56 11.57
CA VAL A 28 1.68 5.91 12.83
C VAL A 28 1.30 4.44 12.64
N MET A 29 0.80 4.05 11.46
CA MET A 29 0.27 2.70 11.20
C MET A 29 1.07 1.97 10.12
N GLU A 30 1.24 2.56 8.93
CA GLU A 30 1.89 1.87 7.79
C GLU A 30 3.38 1.61 8.07
N LEU A 31 4.14 2.63 8.45
CA LEU A 31 5.59 2.53 8.69
C LEU A 31 5.93 1.52 9.80
N PRO A 32 5.30 1.56 11.00
CA PRO A 32 5.56 0.55 12.02
C PRO A 32 5.19 -0.85 11.56
N THR A 33 4.09 -1.02 10.83
CA THR A 33 3.69 -2.35 10.32
C THR A 33 4.68 -2.87 9.29
N PHE A 34 5.23 -2.00 8.43
CA PHE A 34 6.30 -2.37 7.51
C PHE A 34 7.58 -2.78 8.24
N ILE A 35 7.98 -2.04 9.28
CA ILE A 35 9.13 -2.38 10.12
C ILE A 35 8.91 -3.75 10.77
N ILE A 36 7.73 -4.00 11.35
CA ILE A 36 7.39 -5.30 11.95
C ILE A 36 7.45 -6.41 10.90
N GLY A 37 6.86 -6.22 9.72
CA GLY A 37 6.90 -7.20 8.62
C GLY A 37 8.33 -7.50 8.15
N PHE A 38 9.18 -6.49 8.08
CA PHE A 38 10.60 -6.67 7.75
C PHE A 38 11.34 -7.44 8.84
N SER A 39 11.14 -7.08 10.10
CA SER A 39 11.71 -7.81 11.25
C SER A 39 11.26 -9.27 11.27
N LEU A 40 9.98 -9.56 11.06
CA LEU A 40 9.46 -10.93 10.96
C LEU A 40 10.14 -11.72 9.83
N SER A 41 10.43 -11.06 8.70
CA SER A 41 11.13 -11.70 7.58
C SER A 41 12.58 -12.05 7.89
N LEU A 42 13.24 -11.32 8.82
CA LEU A 42 14.58 -11.66 9.30
C LEU A 42 14.59 -12.90 10.19
N PHE A 43 13.48 -13.20 10.88
CA PHE A 43 13.31 -14.39 11.71
C PHE A 43 12.72 -15.58 10.93
N ASP A 44 12.87 -15.59 9.60
CA ASP A 44 12.32 -16.60 8.69
C ASP A 44 10.82 -16.88 8.84
N PHE A 45 10.06 -15.88 9.32
CA PHE A 45 8.62 -16.00 9.39
C PHE A 45 7.99 -16.12 8.00
N ASN A 46 6.82 -16.75 7.92
CA ASN A 46 6.17 -17.06 6.65
C ASN A 46 5.86 -15.79 5.85
N TYR A 47 6.60 -15.56 4.76
CA TYR A 47 6.47 -14.36 3.93
C TYR A 47 5.08 -14.24 3.28
N ILE A 48 4.35 -15.34 3.05
CA ILE A 48 2.98 -15.32 2.51
C ILE A 48 2.05 -14.63 3.50
N LEU A 49 2.22 -14.92 4.80
CA LEU A 49 1.44 -14.29 5.86
C LEU A 49 1.77 -12.80 5.97
N ILE A 50 3.05 -12.44 5.89
CA ILE A 50 3.49 -11.04 5.88
C ILE A 50 2.91 -10.28 4.68
N MET A 51 2.95 -10.87 3.48
CA MET A 51 2.36 -10.28 2.27
C MET A 51 0.83 -10.15 2.36
N THR A 52 0.16 -11.09 3.04
CA THR A 52 -1.27 -10.99 3.32
C THR A 52 -1.58 -9.84 4.27
N MET A 53 -0.76 -9.63 5.32
CA MET A 53 -0.88 -8.47 6.21
C MET A 53 -0.68 -7.15 5.44
N VAL A 54 0.35 -7.07 4.59
CA VAL A 54 0.59 -5.90 3.72
C VAL A 54 -0.63 -5.60 2.84
N THR A 55 -1.20 -6.64 2.21
CA THR A 55 -2.41 -6.50 1.40
C THR A 55 -3.59 -5.99 2.25
N GLY A 56 -3.71 -6.47 3.49
CA GLY A 56 -4.70 -6.00 4.45
C GLY A 56 -4.57 -4.51 4.78
N ILE A 57 -3.35 -3.98 4.92
CA ILE A 57 -3.13 -2.55 5.14
C ILE A 57 -3.68 -1.72 3.98
N VAL A 58 -3.40 -2.12 2.73
CA VAL A 58 -3.93 -1.45 1.53
C VAL A 58 -5.46 -1.48 1.52
N VAL A 59 -6.07 -2.60 1.92
CA VAL A 59 -7.54 -2.71 2.02
C VAL A 59 -8.09 -1.79 3.12
N ILE A 60 -7.43 -1.70 4.28
CA ILE A 60 -7.81 -0.79 5.36
C ILE A 60 -7.72 0.67 4.90
N GLU A 61 -6.68 1.04 4.14
CA GLU A 61 -6.57 2.38 3.56
C GLU A 61 -7.73 2.69 2.61
N LEU A 62 -8.16 1.74 1.79
CA LEU A 62 -9.34 1.90 0.93
C LEU A 62 -10.65 2.06 1.72
N ILE A 63 -10.75 1.45 2.90
CA ILE A 63 -11.90 1.65 3.80
C ILE A 63 -11.86 3.06 4.39
N ILE A 64 -10.75 3.44 5.02
CA ILE A 64 -10.62 4.72 5.75
C ILE A 64 -10.73 5.91 4.81
N PHE A 65 -10.04 5.89 3.68
CA PHE A 65 -9.99 7.02 2.76
C PHE A 65 -10.97 6.92 1.59
N GLY A 66 -11.54 5.73 1.34
CA GLY A 66 -12.52 5.55 0.27
C GLY A 66 -13.94 5.48 0.79
N LEU A 67 -14.25 4.46 1.59
CA LEU A 67 -15.64 4.19 2.02
C LEU A 67 -16.11 5.15 3.12
N MET A 68 -15.22 5.50 4.06
CA MET A 68 -15.56 6.40 5.16
C MET A 68 -15.47 7.88 4.79
N ASP A 69 -14.83 8.21 3.66
CA ASP A 69 -14.72 9.58 3.15
C ASP A 69 -15.75 9.82 2.04
N VAL A 70 -16.70 10.72 2.31
CA VAL A 70 -17.80 11.06 1.39
C VAL A 70 -17.29 11.69 0.09
N LYS A 71 -16.06 12.21 0.08
CA LYS A 71 -15.46 12.91 -1.07
C LYS A 71 -15.33 12.05 -2.33
N TYR A 72 -15.09 10.74 -2.19
CA TYR A 72 -14.69 9.90 -3.32
C TYR A 72 -15.82 9.13 -3.99
N ASN A 73 -17.04 9.22 -3.47
CA ASN A 73 -18.20 8.43 -3.93
C ASN A 73 -17.83 6.95 -4.15
N TYR A 74 -16.94 6.43 -3.32
CA TYR A 74 -16.42 5.08 -3.46
C TYR A 74 -17.48 4.11 -2.96
N SER A 75 -18.08 3.36 -3.89
CA SER A 75 -19.15 2.44 -3.55
C SER A 75 -18.62 1.13 -2.98
N LEU A 76 -19.42 0.47 -2.15
CA LEU A 76 -19.12 -0.87 -1.63
C LEU A 76 -18.85 -1.90 -2.76
N GLY A 77 -19.53 -1.74 -3.91
CA GLY A 77 -19.30 -2.58 -5.08
C GLY A 77 -17.96 -2.34 -5.77
N GLU A 78 -17.42 -1.11 -5.73
CA GLU A 78 -16.06 -0.83 -6.20
C GLU A 78 -15.02 -1.34 -5.21
N PHE A 79 -15.29 -1.18 -3.91
CA PHE A 79 -14.46 -1.76 -2.84
C PHE A 79 -14.33 -3.27 -2.94
N ALA A 80 -15.44 -3.99 -3.11
CA ALA A 80 -15.42 -5.45 -3.24
C ALA A 80 -14.58 -5.93 -4.43
N LYS A 81 -14.64 -5.21 -5.56
CA LYS A 81 -13.83 -5.52 -6.76
C LYS A 81 -12.34 -5.28 -6.51
N ASP A 82 -12.00 -4.16 -5.87
CA ASP A 82 -10.61 -3.82 -5.57
C ASP A 82 -10.02 -4.78 -4.53
N MET A 83 -10.79 -5.16 -3.50
CA MET A 83 -10.40 -6.16 -2.52
C MET A 83 -10.16 -7.53 -3.17
N LEU A 84 -11.09 -7.99 -4.01
CA LEU A 84 -10.95 -9.26 -4.73
C LEU A 84 -9.71 -9.25 -5.62
N TYR A 85 -9.46 -8.15 -6.32
CA TYR A 85 -8.28 -7.98 -7.16
C TYR A 85 -7.00 -8.05 -6.32
N LEU A 86 -6.91 -7.29 -5.22
CA LEU A 86 -5.74 -7.24 -4.35
C LEU A 86 -5.41 -8.61 -3.75
N PHE A 87 -6.39 -9.34 -3.23
CA PHE A 87 -6.14 -10.68 -2.68
C PHE A 87 -5.80 -11.71 -3.76
N SER A 88 -6.47 -11.65 -4.92
CA SER A 88 -6.15 -12.55 -6.05
C SER A 88 -4.74 -12.32 -6.58
N MET A 89 -4.34 -11.05 -6.72
CA MET A 89 -2.99 -10.69 -7.13
C MET A 89 -1.96 -11.01 -6.06
N ASN A 90 -2.26 -10.81 -4.78
CA ASN A 90 -1.39 -11.23 -3.69
C ASN A 90 -1.14 -12.75 -3.74
N PHE A 91 -2.20 -13.55 -3.91
CA PHE A 91 -2.08 -15.00 -4.07
C PHE A 91 -1.21 -15.35 -5.29
N PHE A 92 -1.50 -14.77 -6.46
CA PHE A 92 -0.72 -14.99 -7.68
C PHE A 92 0.76 -14.62 -7.50
N VAL A 93 1.04 -13.46 -6.90
CA VAL A 93 2.40 -12.96 -6.69
C VAL A 93 3.16 -13.85 -5.73
N THR A 94 2.56 -14.18 -4.58
CA THR A 94 3.23 -14.95 -3.52
C THR A 94 3.45 -16.41 -3.91
N MET A 95 2.50 -17.04 -4.60
CA MET A 95 2.55 -18.46 -4.94
C MET A 95 3.22 -18.76 -6.27
N LEU A 96 3.14 -17.85 -7.25
CA LEU A 96 3.59 -18.12 -8.62
C LEU A 96 4.66 -17.13 -9.09
N ALA A 97 4.35 -15.83 -9.07
CA ALA A 97 5.23 -14.85 -9.73
C ALA A 97 6.59 -14.71 -9.04
N THR A 98 6.60 -14.58 -7.71
CA THR A 98 7.86 -14.43 -6.96
C THR A 98 8.71 -15.70 -7.01
N PRO A 99 8.20 -16.92 -6.72
CA PRO A 99 8.99 -18.14 -6.86
C PRO A 99 9.52 -18.34 -8.29
N GLY A 100 8.69 -18.08 -9.31
CA GLY A 100 9.10 -18.21 -10.71
C GLY A 100 10.18 -17.20 -11.11
N PHE A 101 10.05 -15.93 -10.72
CA PHE A 101 11.04 -14.90 -11.01
C PHE A 101 12.40 -15.22 -10.35
N LEU A 102 12.37 -15.63 -9.08
CA LEU A 102 13.58 -16.01 -8.36
C LEU A 102 14.22 -17.28 -8.93
N TYR A 103 13.42 -18.25 -9.36
CA TYR A 103 13.92 -19.45 -10.04
C TYR A 103 14.68 -19.10 -11.33
N ILE A 104 14.10 -18.24 -12.18
CA ILE A 104 14.76 -17.80 -13.42
C ILE A 104 16.05 -17.04 -13.13
N LEU A 105 16.05 -16.13 -12.15
CA LEU A 105 17.27 -15.41 -11.75
C LEU A 105 18.37 -16.37 -11.30
N ASN A 106 18.04 -17.39 -10.51
CA ASN A 106 19.01 -18.37 -10.04
C ASN A 106 19.68 -19.18 -11.19
N GLN A 107 18.95 -19.42 -12.28
CA GLN A 107 19.49 -20.09 -13.46
C GLN A 107 20.46 -19.19 -14.26
N LEU A 108 20.27 -17.88 -14.20
CA LEU A 108 21.07 -16.90 -14.95
C LEU A 108 22.36 -16.50 -14.22
N THR A 109 22.39 -16.61 -12.89
CA THR A 109 23.56 -16.28 -12.08
C THR A 109 24.02 -17.51 -11.29
N PRO A 110 25.12 -18.20 -11.66
CA PRO A 110 25.57 -19.42 -10.98
C PRO A 110 26.11 -19.22 -9.55
N ALA A 111 25.90 -18.04 -8.95
CA ALA A 111 26.33 -17.72 -7.60
C ALA A 111 25.17 -17.89 -6.61
N LEU A 112 25.16 -18.99 -5.86
CA LEU A 112 25.01 -19.04 -4.39
C LEU A 112 23.90 -18.22 -3.69
N TYR A 113 22.78 -17.89 -4.33
CA TYR A 113 21.69 -17.16 -3.65
C TYR A 113 20.70 -18.12 -2.99
N THR A 114 20.93 -18.42 -1.70
CA THR A 114 19.83 -18.76 -0.79
C THR A 114 18.96 -17.52 -0.67
N PHE A 115 17.88 -17.41 -1.44
CA PHE A 115 16.98 -16.27 -1.34
C PHE A 115 16.35 -16.25 0.05
N THR A 116 16.86 -15.37 0.91
CA THR A 116 16.32 -15.11 2.23
C THR A 116 14.86 -14.66 2.10
N ASN A 117 14.06 -14.86 3.15
CA ASN A 117 12.68 -14.39 3.17
C ASN A 117 12.57 -12.87 2.93
N VAL A 118 13.62 -12.10 3.24
CA VAL A 118 13.72 -10.68 2.92
C VAL A 118 13.71 -10.41 1.41
N ILE A 119 14.44 -11.19 0.60
CA ILE A 119 14.45 -11.01 -0.86
C ILE A 119 13.08 -11.39 -1.44
N ARG A 120 12.50 -12.52 -0.99
CA ARG A 120 11.16 -12.96 -1.40
C ARG A 120 10.10 -11.91 -1.07
N LEU A 121 10.16 -11.34 0.13
CA LEU A 121 9.26 -10.26 0.54
C LEU A 121 9.43 -9.05 -0.37
N THR A 122 10.68 -8.59 -0.57
CA THR A 122 10.96 -7.39 -1.38
C THR A 122 10.47 -7.53 -2.82
N VAL A 123 10.71 -8.69 -3.45
CA VAL A 123 10.24 -8.98 -4.81
C VAL A 123 8.72 -9.04 -4.86
N SER A 124 8.10 -9.78 -3.93
CA SER A 124 6.63 -9.90 -3.88
C SER A 124 5.97 -8.55 -3.68
N PHE A 125 6.52 -7.73 -2.80
CA PHE A 125 6.04 -6.38 -2.52
C PHE A 125 6.08 -5.50 -3.78
N LYS A 126 7.20 -5.50 -4.51
CA LYS A 126 7.33 -4.75 -5.77
C LYS A 126 6.34 -5.23 -6.83
N LEU A 127 6.19 -6.55 -7.00
CA LEU A 127 5.27 -7.12 -7.98
C LEU A 127 3.81 -6.79 -7.66
N LEU A 128 3.40 -6.91 -6.39
CA LEU A 128 2.05 -6.56 -5.95
C LEU A 128 1.74 -5.08 -6.16
N TYR A 129 2.65 -4.18 -5.76
CA TYR A 129 2.47 -2.74 -5.97
C TYR A 129 2.43 -2.35 -7.45
N LEU A 130 3.23 -3.01 -8.30
CA LEU A 130 3.19 -2.80 -9.74
C LEU A 130 1.86 -3.28 -10.34
N ALA A 131 1.38 -4.44 -9.91
CA ALA A 131 0.06 -4.96 -10.30
C ALA A 131 -1.07 -4.03 -9.85
N TRP A 132 -0.99 -3.48 -8.64
CA TRP A 132 -1.97 -2.52 -8.14
C TRP A 132 -1.94 -1.21 -8.92
N TYR A 133 -0.75 -0.64 -9.14
CA TYR A 133 -0.55 0.58 -9.95
C TYR A 133 -1.17 0.43 -11.34
N THR A 134 -0.82 -0.66 -12.03
CA THR A 134 -1.29 -0.91 -13.40
C THR A 134 -2.80 -1.06 -13.44
N TYR A 135 -3.40 -1.77 -12.48
CA TYR A 135 -4.86 -1.88 -12.36
C TYR A 135 -5.54 -0.51 -12.15
N VAL A 136 -5.06 0.31 -11.22
CA VAL A 136 -5.64 1.65 -10.98
C VAL A 136 -5.52 2.52 -12.23
N MET A 137 -4.36 2.53 -12.89
CA MET A 137 -4.14 3.33 -14.10
C MET A 137 -4.96 2.85 -15.29
N LEU A 138 -5.11 1.54 -15.47
CA LEU A 138 -6.01 0.96 -16.48
C LEU A 138 -7.45 1.37 -16.22
N MET A 139 -7.90 1.31 -14.96
CA MET A 139 -9.26 1.71 -14.59
C MET A 139 -9.53 3.19 -14.84
N VAL A 140 -8.57 4.07 -14.52
CA VAL A 140 -8.63 5.50 -14.84
C VAL A 140 -8.79 5.72 -16.35
N LYS A 141 -7.94 5.05 -17.15
CA LYS A 141 -7.92 5.21 -18.62
C LYS A 141 -9.16 4.62 -19.29
N MET A 142 -9.54 3.39 -18.94
CA MET A 142 -10.64 2.66 -19.57
C MET A 142 -12.01 3.23 -19.20
N ARG A 143 -12.21 3.63 -17.94
CA ARG A 143 -13.48 4.22 -17.47
C ARG A 143 -13.58 5.72 -17.74
N LYS A 144 -12.50 6.35 -18.24
CA LYS A 144 -12.38 7.82 -18.40
C LYS A 144 -12.74 8.58 -17.12
N LYS A 145 -12.38 8.02 -15.97
CA LYS A 145 -12.67 8.54 -14.63
C LYS A 145 -11.36 8.96 -13.95
N PRO A 146 -10.90 10.21 -14.12
CA PRO A 146 -9.64 10.68 -13.52
C PRO A 146 -9.71 10.72 -12.00
N GLU A 147 -10.91 10.83 -11.43
CA GLU A 147 -11.17 10.76 -9.99
C GLU A 147 -10.56 9.50 -9.36
N LEU A 148 -10.61 8.33 -10.02
CA LEU A 148 -10.10 7.05 -9.48
C LEU A 148 -8.60 7.03 -9.18
N LYS A 149 -7.84 8.04 -9.64
CA LYS A 149 -6.42 8.20 -9.32
C LYS A 149 -6.15 8.33 -7.82
N TRP A 150 -7.13 8.83 -7.05
CA TRP A 150 -7.03 8.97 -5.61
C TRP A 150 -6.60 7.67 -4.91
N LYS A 151 -7.02 6.51 -5.43
CA LYS A 151 -6.67 5.19 -4.89
C LYS A 151 -5.16 5.02 -4.79
N TRP A 152 -4.45 5.35 -5.87
CA TRP A 152 -2.99 5.29 -5.89
C TRP A 152 -2.36 6.40 -5.05
N ASP A 153 -2.95 7.60 -5.04
CA ASP A 153 -2.46 8.71 -4.23
C ASP A 153 -2.55 8.41 -2.73
N VAL A 154 -3.48 7.55 -2.30
CA VAL A 154 -3.58 7.10 -0.91
C VAL A 154 -2.70 5.87 -0.68
N THR A 155 -2.87 4.80 -1.45
CA THR A 155 -2.25 3.51 -1.14
C THR A 155 -0.84 3.34 -1.72
N GLY A 156 -0.37 4.27 -2.54
CA GLY A 156 0.93 4.19 -3.19
C GLY A 156 2.08 4.50 -2.21
N LEU A 157 3.17 3.74 -2.31
CA LEU A 157 4.41 3.95 -1.55
C LEU A 157 5.05 5.32 -1.78
N MET A 158 4.77 5.96 -2.91
CA MET A 158 5.33 7.27 -3.29
C MET A 158 4.27 8.38 -3.36
N ALA A 159 3.27 8.36 -2.49
CA ALA A 159 2.32 9.48 -2.34
C ALA A 159 2.96 10.77 -1.76
N PHE A 160 4.29 10.82 -1.62
CA PHE A 160 5.00 12.02 -1.19
C PHE A 160 5.32 12.90 -2.40
N HIS A 161 4.77 14.12 -2.37
CA HIS A 161 5.03 15.22 -3.31
C HIS A 161 4.52 15.09 -4.75
N THR A 162 3.20 15.11 -4.92
CA THR A 162 2.65 15.93 -6.03
C THR A 162 2.24 17.28 -5.43
N LYS A 163 3.09 18.31 -5.57
CA LYS A 163 2.59 19.70 -5.50
C LYS A 163 1.56 19.81 -6.62
N ARG A 164 0.31 20.13 -6.29
CA ARG A 164 -0.63 20.61 -7.32
C ARG A 164 0.04 21.83 -7.93
N VAL A 165 0.51 21.71 -9.17
CA VAL A 165 0.74 22.88 -9.99
C VAL A 165 -0.64 23.48 -10.19
N ALA A 166 -0.90 24.58 -9.49
CA ALA A 166 -2.07 25.40 -9.75
C ALA A 166 -1.92 25.89 -11.19
N VAL A 167 -2.75 25.34 -12.09
CA VAL A 167 -2.98 25.96 -13.39
C VAL A 167 -3.80 27.21 -13.07
N LYS A 168 -3.17 28.37 -13.24
CA LYS A 168 -3.85 29.67 -13.27
C LYS A 168 -4.68 29.79 -14.54
#